data_AF-A0A800F3T6-F1
#
_entry.id   AF-A0A800F3T6-F1
#
_cell.length_a   1.000
_cell.length_b   1.000
_cell.length_c   1.000
_cell.angle_alpha   90.00
_cell.angle_beta   90.00
_cell.angle_gamma   90.00
#
_symmetry.space_group_name_H-M   'P 1'
#
loop_
_entity.id
_entity.type
_entity.pdbx_description
1 polymer ?
#
loop_
_entity_poly.entity_id
_entity_poly.type
_entity_poly.pdbx_seq_one_letter_code
_entity_poly.pdbx_strand_id
1 'polypeptide(L)'
;MEEVVRRRRQVRRWAAATLFALGFAGLLVSLSFVTWRQSRAFEALANLDHVQREMALAEADQVELQRRIQQLASRARISGVARDRLGMHVPEASEIVLIAGGGP
;
A
#
# COMPACT_ATOMS: atom_id res chain seq x y z
N MET A 1 43.42 53.11 -33.57
CA MET A 1 43.78 51.68 -33.45
C MET A 1 43.30 51.06 -32.12
N GLU A 2 43.28 51.80 -31.01
CA GLU A 2 42.79 51.32 -29.70
C GLU A 2 41.29 50.97 -29.65
N GLU A 3 40.42 51.69 -30.37
CA GLU A 3 38.97 51.42 -30.36
C GLU A 3 38.61 50.06 -30.95
N VAL A 4 39.34 49.61 -31.97
CA VAL A 4 39.12 48.31 -32.62
C VAL A 4 39.49 47.16 -31.66
N VAL A 5 40.53 47.36 -30.84
CA VAL A 5 40.97 46.38 -29.83
C VAL A 5 39.97 46.30 -28.67
N ARG A 6 39.41 47.44 -28.23
CA ARG A 6 38.34 47.47 -27.21
C ARG A 6 37.07 46.77 -27.70
N ARG A 7 36.62 47.04 -28.93
CA ARG A 7 35.45 46.34 -29.53
C ARG A 7 35.66 44.83 -29.60
N ARG A 8 36.83 44.35 -30.04
CA ARG A 8 37.12 42.90 -30.10
C ARG A 8 37.14 42.24 -28.72
N ARG A 9 37.72 42.90 -27.70
CA ARG A 9 37.68 42.42 -26.31
C ARG A 9 36.27 42.39 -25.75
N GLN A 10 35.44 43.37 -26.11
CA GLN A 10 34.05 43.43 -25.70
C GLN A 10 33.24 42.30 -26.33
N VAL A 11 33.28 42.12 -27.65
CA VAL A 11 32.58 41.00 -28.32
C VAL A 11 33.01 39.64 -27.78
N ARG A 12 34.31 39.43 -27.50
CA ARG A 12 34.82 38.18 -26.93
C ARG A 12 34.34 37.94 -25.48
N ARG A 13 34.21 38.98 -24.66
CA ARG A 13 33.63 38.89 -23.31
C ARG A 13 32.13 38.56 -23.35
N TRP A 14 31.40 39.12 -24.29
CA TRP A 14 29.97 38.86 -24.45
C TRP A 14 29.74 37.45 -24.96
N ALA A 15 30.53 36.97 -25.92
CA ALA A 15 30.49 35.59 -26.38
C ALA A 15 30.79 34.59 -25.25
N ALA A 16 31.81 34.85 -24.41
CA ALA A 16 32.10 34.01 -23.26
C ALA A 16 30.94 34.01 -22.24
N ALA A 17 30.36 35.17 -21.94
CA ALA A 17 29.22 35.28 -21.03
C ALA A 17 27.99 34.51 -21.55
N THR A 18 27.69 34.59 -22.85
CA THR A 18 26.59 33.83 -23.46
C THR A 18 26.85 32.32 -23.41
N LEU A 19 28.09 31.89 -23.61
CA LEU A 19 28.46 30.47 -23.52
C LEU A 19 28.28 29.91 -22.10
N PHE A 20 28.70 30.68 -21.09
CA PHE A 20 28.46 30.34 -19.69
C PHE A 20 26.98 30.31 -19.35
N ALA A 21 26.20 31.30 -19.81
CA ALA A 21 24.76 31.34 -19.58
C ALA A 21 24.04 30.13 -20.20
N LEU A 22 24.42 29.72 -21.42
CA LEU A 22 23.89 28.53 -22.08
C LEU A 22 24.27 27.23 -21.35
N GLY A 23 25.53 27.11 -20.93
CA GLY A 23 25.97 25.96 -20.13
C GLY A 23 25.21 25.86 -18.81
N PHE A 24 25.04 26.98 -18.12
CA PHE A 24 24.30 27.04 -16.86
C PHE A 24 22.81 26.74 -17.06
N ALA A 25 22.19 27.30 -18.11
CA ALA A 25 20.80 26.99 -18.46
C ALA A 25 20.62 25.50 -18.77
N GLY A 26 21.53 24.89 -19.53
CA GLY A 26 21.51 23.45 -19.80
C GLY A 26 21.61 22.61 -18.52
N LEU A 27 22.47 23.04 -17.58
CA LEU A 27 22.62 22.37 -16.29
C LEU A 27 21.35 22.49 -15.43
N LEU A 28 20.71 23.66 -15.41
CA LEU A 28 19.43 23.86 -14.70
C LEU A 28 18.29 23.05 -15.32
N VAL A 29 18.21 22.97 -16.65
CA VAL A 29 17.21 22.15 -17.34
C VAL A 29 17.43 20.68 -17.02
N SER A 30 18.68 20.20 -17.09
CA SER A 30 19.03 18.82 -16.75
C SER A 30 18.66 18.50 -15.30
N LEU A 31 19.01 19.38 -14.36
CA LEU A 31 18.70 19.20 -12.94
C LEU A 31 17.19 19.20 -12.69
N SER A 32 16.47 20.18 -13.25
CA SER A 32 15.01 20.27 -13.11
C SER A 32 14.30 19.05 -13.67
N PHE A 33 14.76 18.53 -14.81
CA PHE A 33 14.21 17.33 -15.42
C PHE A 33 14.44 16.08 -14.55
N VAL A 34 15.64 15.92 -13.99
CA VAL A 34 15.96 14.82 -13.07
C VAL A 34 15.13 14.93 -11.80
N THR A 35 15.03 16.11 -11.20
CA THR A 35 14.22 16.34 -9.99
C THR A 35 12.74 16.04 -10.24
N TRP A 36 12.19 16.44 -11.39
CA TRP A 36 10.80 16.12 -11.75
C TRP A 36 10.59 14.61 -11.91
N ARG A 37 11.52 13.91 -12.59
CA ARG A 37 11.48 12.45 -12.73
C ARG A 37 11.62 11.74 -11.39
N GLN A 38 12.50 12.24 -10.51
CA GLN A 38 12.68 11.69 -9.17
C GLN A 38 11.42 11.90 -8.31
N SER A 39 10.81 13.09 -8.35
CA SER A 39 9.55 13.36 -7.64
C SER A 39 8.45 12.38 -8.03
N ARG A 40 8.29 12.13 -9.34
CA ARG A 40 7.34 11.11 -9.86
C ARG A 40 7.66 9.70 -9.39
N ALA A 41 8.93 9.33 -9.30
CA ALA A 41 9.34 8.02 -8.81
C ALA A 41 9.08 7.86 -7.30
N PHE A 42 9.31 8.91 -6.51
CA PHE A 42 9.00 8.93 -5.08
C PHE A 42 7.49 8.86 -4.82
N GLU A 43 6.67 9.56 -5.59
CA GLU A 43 5.21 9.46 -5.51
C GLU A 43 4.72 8.03 -5.80
N ALA A 44 5.28 7.37 -6.81
CA ALA A 44 4.94 5.99 -7.13
C ALA A 44 5.32 5.01 -6.02
N LEU A 45 6.51 5.18 -5.42
CA LEU A 45 6.96 4.37 -4.28
C LEU A 45 6.12 4.63 -3.03
N ALA A 46 5.75 5.88 -2.75
CA ALA A 46 4.90 6.23 -1.62
C ALA A 46 3.49 5.64 -1.75
N ASN A 47 2.89 5.69 -2.95
CA ASN A 47 1.62 5.04 -3.21
C ASN A 47 1.70 3.51 -3.05
N LEU A 48 2.79 2.90 -3.50
CA LEU A 48 2.99 1.46 -3.35
C LEU A 48 3.14 1.05 -1.88
N ASP A 49 3.91 1.81 -1.09
CA ASP A 49 4.05 1.59 0.35
C ASP A 49 2.71 1.79 1.08
N HIS A 50 1.93 2.79 0.68
CA HIS A 50 0.60 3.02 1.25
C HIS A 50 -0.35 1.82 0.99
N VAL A 51 -0.45 1.37 -0.26
CA VAL A 51 -1.29 0.21 -0.63
C VAL A 51 -0.82 -1.07 0.06
N GLN A 52 0.49 -1.29 0.18
CA GLN A 52 1.02 -2.45 0.91
C GLN A 52 0.63 -2.45 2.39
N ARG A 53 0.65 -1.29 3.04
CA ARG A 53 0.20 -1.17 4.44
C ARG A 53 -1.29 -1.44 4.58
N GLU A 54 -2.12 -0.91 3.67
CA GLU A 54 -3.56 -1.18 3.66
C GLU A 54 -3.85 -2.67 3.48
N MET A 55 -3.14 -3.35 2.57
CA MET A 55 -3.26 -4.80 2.40
C MET A 55 -2.87 -5.56 3.67
N ALA A 56 -1.76 -5.20 4.31
CA ALA A 56 -1.32 -5.87 5.54
C ALA A 56 -2.34 -5.71 6.68
N LEU A 57 -2.97 -4.54 6.80
CA LEU A 57 -4.03 -4.30 7.77
C LEU A 57 -5.28 -5.14 7.46
N ALA A 58 -5.70 -5.17 6.19
CA ALA A 58 -6.85 -5.96 5.76
C ALA A 58 -6.64 -7.48 5.98
N GLU A 59 -5.42 -7.98 5.75
CA GLU A 59 -5.07 -9.37 6.00
C GLU A 59 -5.10 -9.71 7.49
N ALA A 60 -4.61 -8.81 8.35
CA ALA A 60 -4.69 -8.97 9.79
C ALA A 60 -6.15 -9.00 10.29
N ASP A 61 -7.01 -8.11 9.75
CA ASP A 61 -8.44 -8.09 10.06
C ASP A 61 -9.13 -9.37 9.60
N GLN A 62 -8.77 -9.90 8.43
CA GLN A 62 -9.30 -11.17 7.93
C GLN A 62 -8.97 -12.33 8.88
N VAL A 63 -7.72 -12.42 9.36
CA VAL A 63 -7.29 -13.44 10.30
C VAL A 63 -8.08 -13.34 11.62
N GLU A 64 -8.26 -12.14 12.15
CA GLU A 64 -9.02 -11.91 13.38
C GLU A 64 -10.50 -12.28 13.20
N LEU A 65 -11.12 -11.90 12.09
CA LEU A 65 -12.50 -12.27 11.77
C LEU A 65 -12.66 -13.77 11.65
N GLN A 66 -11.73 -14.45 10.97
CA GLN A 66 -11.77 -15.89 10.81
C GLN A 66 -11.60 -16.62 12.14
N ARG A 67 -10.72 -16.12 13.02
CA ARG A 67 -10.56 -16.62 14.39
C ARG A 67 -11.86 -16.47 15.19
N ARG A 68 -12.53 -15.32 15.09
CA ARG A 68 -13.83 -15.08 15.74
C ARG A 68 -14.90 -16.03 15.21
N ILE A 69 -15.00 -16.20 13.90
CA ILE A 69 -15.95 -17.14 13.31
C ILE A 69 -15.74 -18.55 13.85
N GLN A 70 -14.49 -19.02 13.90
CA GLN A 70 -14.17 -20.35 14.46
C GLN A 70 -14.56 -20.46 15.94
N GLN A 71 -14.30 -19.43 16.75
CA GLN A 71 -14.71 -19.41 18.15
C GLN A 71 -16.24 -19.42 18.32
N LEU A 72 -16.95 -18.62 17.53
CA LEU A 72 -18.41 -18.50 17.56
C LEU A 72 -19.08 -19.79 17.08
N ALA A 73 -18.55 -20.41 16.02
CA ALA A 73 -19.02 -21.67 15.46
C ALA A 73 -18.54 -22.89 16.26
N SER A 74 -17.66 -22.71 17.25
CA SER A 74 -17.14 -23.82 18.03
C SER A 74 -18.26 -24.54 18.76
N ARG A 75 -18.24 -25.88 18.67
CA ARG A 75 -19.26 -26.73 19.30
C ARG A 75 -19.39 -26.46 20.79
N ALA A 76 -18.28 -26.18 21.48
CA ALA A 76 -18.26 -25.84 22.90
C ALA A 76 -19.09 -24.58 23.20
N ARG A 77 -18.94 -23.53 22.38
CA ARG A 77 -19.73 -22.30 22.55
C ARG A 77 -21.20 -22.52 22.20
N ILE A 78 -21.48 -23.24 21.11
CA ILE A 78 -22.85 -23.57 20.71
C ILE A 78 -23.54 -24.39 21.81
N SER A 79 -22.92 -25.45 22.31
CA SER A 79 -23.47 -26.29 23.38
C SER A 79 -23.63 -25.54 24.69
N GLY A 80 -22.70 -24.63 25.01
CA GLY A 80 -22.79 -23.78 26.20
C GLY A 80 -23.98 -22.84 26.12
N VAL A 81 -24.13 -22.11 25.01
CA VAL A 81 -25.29 -21.24 24.78
C VAL A 81 -26.60 -22.02 24.75
N ALA A 82 -26.63 -23.20 24.14
CA ALA A 82 -27.82 -24.05 24.10
C ALA A 82 -28.21 -24.54 25.51
N ARG A 83 -27.22 -24.87 26.36
CA ARG A 83 -27.46 -25.21 27.76
C ARG A 83 -27.98 -24.01 28.55
N ASP A 84 -27.27 -22.88 28.50
CA ASP A 84 -27.55 -21.74 29.35
C ASP A 84 -28.85 -21.02 28.97
N ARG A 85 -29.19 -20.97 27.67
CA ARG A 85 -30.38 -20.26 27.18
C ARG A 85 -31.60 -21.14 26.95
N LEU A 86 -31.39 -22.40 26.58
CA LEU A 86 -32.46 -23.29 26.14
C LEU A 86 -32.60 -24.52 27.04
N GLY A 87 -31.77 -24.66 28.09
CA GLY A 87 -31.78 -25.83 28.97
C GLY A 87 -31.38 -27.13 28.28
N MET A 88 -30.78 -27.05 27.09
CA MET A 88 -30.43 -28.24 26.30
C MET A 88 -29.15 -28.90 26.83
N HIS A 89 -29.08 -30.23 26.77
CA HIS A 89 -27.87 -31.00 27.05
C HIS A 89 -27.55 -31.99 25.93
N VAL A 90 -26.35 -32.56 25.99
CA VAL A 90 -25.98 -33.67 25.10
C VAL A 90 -26.79 -34.89 25.56
N PRO A 91 -27.53 -35.54 24.68
CA PRO A 91 -28.36 -36.68 25.05
C PRO A 91 -27.49 -37.86 25.47
N GLU A 92 -27.90 -38.56 26.53
CA GLU A 92 -27.32 -39.83 26.94
C GLU A 92 -27.74 -40.96 26.00
N ALA A 93 -27.00 -42.08 25.99
CA ALA A 93 -27.30 -43.21 25.10
C ALA A 93 -28.74 -43.76 25.30
N SER A 94 -29.30 -43.60 26.49
CA SER A 94 -30.68 -43.94 26.84
C SER A 94 -31.73 -43.02 26.21
N GLU A 95 -31.37 -41.80 25.85
CA GLU A 95 -32.26 -40.77 25.29
C GLU A 95 -32.22 -40.74 23.75
N ILE A 96 -31.27 -41.46 23.13
CA ILE A 96 -31.12 -41.56 21.68
C ILE A 96 -32.09 -42.60 21.11
N VAL A 97 -33.12 -42.14 20.39
CA VAL A 97 -34.06 -43.00 19.68
C VAL A 97 -33.64 -43.11 18.21
N LEU A 98 -33.21 -44.31 17.80
CA LEU A 98 -32.94 -44.61 16.39
C LEU A 98 -34.25 -45.05 15.71
N ILE A 99 -34.81 -44.17 14.89
CA ILE A 99 -35.95 -44.53 14.05
C ILE A 99 -35.39 -45.28 12.84
N ALA A 100 -35.67 -46.58 12.74
CA ALA A 100 -35.39 -47.35 11.53
C ALA A 100 -36.13 -46.67 10.38
N GLY A 101 -35.38 -46.15 9.41
CA GLY A 101 -35.95 -45.49 8.25
C GLY A 101 -36.98 -46.40 7.60
N GLY A 102 -38.24 -45.97 7.61
CA GLY A 102 -39.27 -46.61 6.82
C GLY A 102 -38.90 -46.46 5.35
N GLY A 103 -38.41 -47.54 4.75
CA GLY A 103 -38.54 -47.74 3.30
C GLY A 103 -40.02 -47.71 2.94
N PRO A 104 -40.35 -47.13 1.78
CA PRO A 104 -40.23 -47.85 0.50
C PRO A 104 -38.98 -47.52 -0.31
#